data_AF-A0A957DML7-F1
#
_entry.id   AF-A0A957DML7-F1
#
_cell.length_a   1.000
_cell.length_b   1.000
_cell.length_c   1.000
_cell.angle_alpha   90.00
_cell.angle_beta   90.00
_cell.angle_gamma   90.00
#
_symmetry.space_group_name_H-M   'P 1'
#
loop_
_entity.id
_entity.type
_entity.pdbx_description
1 polymer ?
#
loop_
_entity_poly.entity_id
_entity_poly.type
_entity_poly.pdbx_seq_one_letter_code
_entity_poly.pdbx_strand_id
1 'polypeptide(L)'
;MAPQIRHFAHTDMDLMRLRLTLSPGQRIQAMLDARALVIGMIRGRLRNKYPDIPEPELNLKMLEEIERAQNVKPWLQSVSRHSA
;
A
#
# COMPACT_ATOMS: atom_id res chain seq x y z
N MET A 1 22.17 -24.84 18.88
CA MET A 1 21.23 -23.81 18.37
C MET A 1 21.54 -23.63 16.89
N ALA A 2 20.77 -24.27 16.00
CA ALA A 2 20.99 -24.14 14.56
C ALA A 2 20.49 -22.76 14.09
N PRO A 3 21.21 -22.08 13.18
CA PRO A 3 20.79 -20.79 12.67
C PRO A 3 19.51 -20.97 11.85
N GLN A 4 18.42 -20.30 12.26
CA GLN A 4 17.22 -20.21 11.43
C GLN A 4 17.55 -19.35 10.21
N ILE A 5 17.81 -20.02 9.09
CA ILE A 5 17.91 -19.38 7.79
C ILE A 5 16.53 -18.79 7.50
N ARG A 6 16.38 -17.46 7.66
CA ARG A 6 15.18 -16.76 7.24
C ARG A 6 15.08 -16.86 5.73
N HIS A 7 14.33 -17.84 5.25
CA HIS A 7 14.00 -17.94 3.85
C HIS A 7 12.98 -16.85 3.55
N PHE A 8 13.45 -15.68 3.13
CA PHE A 8 12.60 -14.65 2.54
C PHE A 8 12.15 -15.16 1.18
N ALA A 9 11.12 -16.00 1.15
CA ALA A 9 10.40 -16.26 -0.08
C ALA A 9 9.91 -14.91 -0.64
N HIS A 10 10.01 -14.70 -1.96
CA HIS A 10 9.49 -13.48 -2.60
C HIS A 10 7.99 -13.28 -2.28
N THR A 11 7.30 -14.38 -1.96
CA THR A 11 5.92 -14.39 -1.49
C THR A 11 5.85 -15.00 -0.09
N ASP A 12 5.37 -14.23 0.87
CA ASP A 12 5.11 -14.71 2.23
C ASP A 12 3.84 -15.58 2.25
N MET A 13 4.04 -16.90 2.11
CA MET A 13 2.96 -17.88 2.04
C MET A 13 2.17 -18.00 3.35
N ASP A 14 2.81 -17.73 4.48
CA ASP A 14 2.15 -17.82 5.79
C ASP A 14 1.24 -16.62 6.01
N LEU A 15 1.69 -15.42 5.61
CA LEU A 15 0.84 -14.24 5.54
C LEU A 15 -0.34 -14.44 4.58
N MET A 16 -0.13 -15.08 3.42
CA MET A 16 -1.22 -15.38 2.49
C MET A 16 -2.26 -16.34 3.11
N ARG A 17 -1.81 -17.42 3.76
CA ARG A 17 -2.72 -18.35 4.46
C ARG A 17 -3.49 -17.64 5.57
N LEU A 18 -2.84 -16.82 6.38
CA LEU A 18 -3.49 -16.06 7.45
C LEU A 18 -4.51 -15.05 6.91
N ARG A 19 -4.26 -14.44 5.75
CA ARG A 19 -5.23 -13.55 5.11
C ARG A 19 -6.48 -14.29 4.61
N LEU A 20 -6.36 -15.56 4.21
CA LEU A 20 -7.50 -16.38 3.80
C LEU A 20 -8.42 -16.74 4.97
N THR A 21 -7.91 -16.77 6.20
CA THR A 21 -8.73 -17.05 7.39
C THR A 21 -9.57 -15.85 7.85
N LEU A 22 -9.33 -14.66 7.32
CA LEU A 22 -10.09 -13.46 7.66
C LEU A 22 -11.51 -13.53 7.08
N SER A 23 -12.50 -13.08 7.84
CA SER A 23 -13.85 -12.86 7.32
C SER A 23 -13.86 -11.73 6.26
N PRO A 24 -14.90 -11.64 5.41
CA PRO A 24 -15.02 -10.52 4.46
C PRO A 24 -14.88 -9.14 5.13
N GLY A 25 -15.52 -8.93 6.29
CA GLY A 25 -15.42 -7.67 7.05
C GLY A 25 -14.00 -7.40 7.55
N GLN A 26 -13.31 -8.42 8.06
CA GLN A 26 -11.92 -8.29 8.50
C GLN A 26 -10.96 -7.99 7.35
N ARG A 27 -11.21 -8.53 6.15
CA ARG A 27 -10.42 -8.19 4.96
C ARG A 27 -10.59 -6.73 4.56
N ILE A 28 -11.83 -6.22 4.60
CA ILE A 28 -12.11 -4.80 4.33
C ILE A 28 -11.39 -3.93 5.36
N GLN A 29 -11.49 -4.27 6.65
CA GLN A 29 -10.81 -3.51 7.70
C GLN A 29 -9.29 -3.49 7.50
N ALA A 30 -8.68 -4.65 7.23
CA ALA A 30 -7.24 -4.74 6.96
C ALA A 30 -6.82 -3.91 5.75
N MET A 31 -7.65 -3.81 4.71
CA MET A 31 -7.40 -2.93 3.56
C MET A 31 -7.50 -1.44 3.94
N LEU A 32 -8.50 -1.07 4.75
CA LEU A 32 -8.67 0.31 5.23
C LEU A 32 -7.50 0.73 6.13
N ASP A 33 -7.05 -0.15 7.03
CA ASP A 33 -5.90 0.08 7.90
C ASP A 33 -4.61 0.24 7.09
N ALA A 34 -4.38 -0.64 6.11
CA ALA A 34 -3.25 -0.53 5.20
C ALA A 34 -3.28 0.78 4.41
N ARG A 35 -4.46 1.20 3.93
CA ARG A 35 -4.65 2.48 3.24
C ARG A 35 -4.32 3.66 4.16
N ALA A 36 -4.82 3.64 5.41
CA ALA A 36 -4.56 4.69 6.39
C ALA A 36 -3.05 4.82 6.68
N LEU A 37 -2.36 3.69 6.86
CA LEU A 37 -0.91 3.66 7.06
C LEU A 37 -0.17 4.27 5.87
N VAL A 38 -0.46 3.83 4.65
CA VAL A 38 0.22 4.32 3.44
C VAL A 38 0.00 5.83 3.25
N ILE A 39 -1.23 6.32 3.44
CA ILE A 39 -1.53 7.76 3.37
C ILE A 39 -0.74 8.53 4.44
N GLY A 40 -0.70 8.03 5.68
CA GLY A 40 0.07 8.64 6.77
C GLY A 40 1.57 8.72 6.43
N MET A 41 2.15 7.67 5.87
CA MET A 41 3.55 7.65 5.45
C MET A 41 3.84 8.63 4.32
N ILE A 42 2.97 8.72 3.30
CA ILE A 42 3.13 9.68 2.20
C ILE A 42 3.01 11.11 2.75
N ARG A 43 2.00 11.38 3.57
CA ARG A 43 1.81 12.71 4.18
C ARG A 43 3.00 13.11 5.05
N GLY A 44 3.53 12.21 5.88
CA GLY A 44 4.73 12.46 6.67
C GLY A 44 5.94 12.80 5.81
N ARG A 45 6.14 12.06 4.71
CA ARG A 45 7.20 12.36 3.72
C ARG A 45 7.02 13.73 3.07
N LEU A 46 5.78 14.08 2.68
CA LEU A 46 5.46 15.37 2.10
C LEU A 46 5.70 16.51 3.10
N ARG A 47 5.35 16.32 4.37
CA ARG A 47 5.59 17.32 5.43
C ARG A 47 7.08 17.55 5.66
N ASN A 48 7.89 16.49 5.63
CA ASN A 48 9.35 16.61 5.71
C ASN A 48 9.94 17.33 4.49
N LYS A 49 9.36 17.15 3.30
CA LYS A 49 9.81 17.79 2.06
C LYS A 49 9.36 19.26 1.95
N TYR A 50 8.18 19.57 2.47
CA TYR A 50 7.55 20.89 2.42
C TYR A 50 7.15 21.32 3.85
N PRO A 51 8.11 21.72 4.70
CA PRO A 51 7.85 22.03 6.10
C PRO A 51 7.01 23.31 6.28
N ASP A 52 7.10 24.25 5.34
CA ASP A 52 6.53 25.60 5.50
C ASP A 52 5.16 25.78 4.84
N ILE A 53 4.72 24.83 4.02
CA ILE A 53 3.42 24.95 3.34
C ILE A 53 2.28 24.67 4.33
N PRO A 54 1.15 25.38 4.23
CA PRO A 54 0.00 25.15 5.08
C PRO A 54 -0.73 23.83 4.71
N GLU A 55 -1.51 23.30 5.64
CA GLU A 55 -2.21 22.01 5.47
C GLU A 55 -3.07 21.91 4.19
N PRO A 56 -3.80 22.96 3.74
CA PRO A 56 -4.53 22.91 2.48
C PRO A 56 -3.63 22.68 1.27
N GLU A 57 -2.45 23.29 1.22
CA GLU A 57 -1.47 23.09 0.14
C GLU A 57 -0.81 21.71 0.23
N LEU A 58 -0.57 21.21 1.44
CA LEU A 58 -0.10 19.85 1.65
C LEU A 58 -1.09 18.81 1.12
N ASN A 59 -2.39 19.07 1.26
CA ASN A 59 -3.44 18.22 0.70
C ASN A 59 -3.42 18.22 -0.84
N LEU A 60 -3.14 19.36 -1.48
CA LEU A 60 -2.95 19.40 -2.95
C LEU A 60 -1.74 18.55 -3.37
N LYS A 61 -0.64 18.59 -2.63
CA LYS A 61 0.51 17.70 -2.87
C LYS A 61 0.18 16.22 -2.69
N MET A 62 -0.69 15.89 -1.75
CA MET A 62 -1.18 14.52 -1.60
C MET A 62 -1.99 14.07 -2.83
N LEU A 63 -2.81 14.95 -3.42
CA LEU A 63 -3.54 14.64 -4.66
C LEU A 63 -2.59 14.39 -5.83
N GLU A 64 -1.56 15.24 -6.00
CA GLU A 64 -0.52 15.03 -7.03
C GLU A 64 0.17 13.66 -6.92
N GLU A 65 0.46 13.19 -5.70
CA GLU A 65 1.05 11.86 -5.48
C GLU A 65 0.08 10.72 -5.82
N ILE A 66 -1.22 10.89 -5.54
CA ILE A 66 -2.25 9.91 -5.91
C ILE A 66 -2.36 9.82 -7.44
N GLU A 67 -2.42 10.95 -8.13
CA GLU A 67 -2.45 11.01 -9.59
C GLU A 67 -1.20 10.37 -10.21
N ARG A 68 -0.01 10.69 -9.67
CA ARG A 68 1.23 10.05 -10.10
C ARG A 68 1.16 8.53 -9.96
N ALA A 69 0.68 8.03 -8.82
CA ALA A 69 0.55 6.59 -8.59
C ALA A 69 -0.47 5.91 -9.51
N GLN A 70 -1.53 6.61 -9.91
CA GLN A 70 -2.50 6.11 -10.90
C GLN A 70 -1.88 6.03 -12.30
N ASN A 71 -1.10 7.03 -12.70
CA ASN A 71 -0.41 7.06 -13.98
C ASN A 71 0.70 6.00 -14.10
N VAL A 72 1.26 5.53 -12.99
CA VAL A 72 2.25 4.42 -12.93
C VAL A 72 1.59 3.04 -13.11
N LYS A 73 0.25 2.93 -13.19
CA LYS A 73 -0.48 1.66 -13.40
C LYS A 73 -0.94 1.40 -14.86
N PRO A 74 -0.07 1.29 -15.89
CA PRO A 74 -0.45 0.66 -17.16
C PRO A 74 -0.58 -0.87 -17.04
N TRP A 75 0.17 -1.51 -16.12
CA TRP A 75 0.36 -2.96 -16.11
C TRP A 75 -0.83 -3.76 -15.54
N LEU A 76 -1.64 -3.18 -14.64
CA LEU A 76 -2.81 -3.86 -14.07
C LEU A 76 -3.97 -4.03 -15.06
N GLN A 77 -4.01 -3.26 -16.16
CA GLN A 77 -5.00 -3.44 -17.24
C GLN A 77 -4.68 -4.64 -18.15
N SER A 78 -3.47 -5.19 -18.07
CA SER A 78 -3.07 -6.36 -18.88
C SER A 78 -3.51 -7.68 -18.23
N VAL A 79 -3.49 -7.77 -16.90
CA VAL A 79 -3.80 -9.01 -16.16
C VAL A 79 -5.31 -9.31 -16.15
N SER A 80 -6.17 -8.30 -16.25
CA SER A 80 -7.63 -8.49 -16.21
C SER A 80 -8.26 -8.99 -17.53
N ARG A 81 -7.48 -9.11 -18.62
CA ARG A 81 -7.98 -9.60 -19.92
C ARG A 81 -7.70 -11.09 -20.20
N HIS A 82 -6.97 -11.78 -19.33
CA HIS A 82 -6.63 -13.20 -19.48
C HIS A 82 -7.13 -14.03 -18.30
N SER A 83 -8.44 -14.06 -18.10
CA SER A 83 -9.12 -15.11 -17.33
C SER A 83 -10.53 -15.23 -17.91
N ALA A 84 -10.61 -15.98 -19.01
CA ALA A 84 -11.84 -16.52 -19.58
C ALA A 84 -12.29 -17.73 -18.76
#